data_AF-A0A9D0LPS2-F1
#
_entry.id   AF-A0A9D0LPS2-F1
#
_cell.length_a   1.000
_cell.length_b   1.000
_cell.length_c   1.000
_cell.angle_alpha   90.00
_cell.angle_beta   90.00
_cell.angle_gamma   90.00
#
_symmetry.space_group_name_H-M   'P 1'
#
loop_
_entity.id
_entity.type
_entity.pdbx_description
1 polymer ?
#
loop_
_entity_poly.entity_id
_entity_poly.type
_entity_poly.pdbx_seq_one_letter_code
_entity_poly.pdbx_strand_id
1 'polypeptide(L)'
;MAALEPGQSVGTIHTGVRIIDEHDRVQEEHPNRAGGASAADFIRGWYRGRTSLYLCNTLYNTARLKEAGGFVSQKNLFNDLVPTFTLATKYGRADVRDVKASFRRHSGNRGSSIPVRDWTVDSLQLLDLVCDLLPGECAELRAEGQRYFCKKMYWYASRSPSARQRLMDYLRSYRAFNYSVSPLHYFYAKKIRRRLGL
;
A
#
# COMPACT_ATOMS: atom_id res chain seq x y z
N MET A 1 -5.67 0.51 26.28
CA MET A 1 -7.04 0.89 25.87
C MET A 1 -7.52 -0.12 24.85
N ALA A 2 -8.79 -0.54 24.93
CA ALA A 2 -9.40 -1.39 23.92
C ALA A 2 -9.62 -0.57 22.63
N ALA A 3 -9.53 -1.22 21.48
CA ALA A 3 -9.76 -0.56 20.19
C ALA A 3 -11.26 -0.36 19.87
N LEU A 4 -12.14 -1.02 20.62
CA LEU A 4 -13.58 -1.04 20.42
C LEU A 4 -14.28 -0.98 21.78
N GLU A 5 -15.41 -0.27 21.82
CA GLU A 5 -16.34 -0.30 22.95
C GLU A 5 -17.20 -1.58 22.90
N PRO A 6 -17.78 -2.02 24.04
CA PRO A 6 -18.71 -3.15 24.06
C PRO A 6 -19.86 -2.97 23.05
N GLY A 7 -20.10 -3.99 22.22
CA GLY A 7 -21.13 -3.97 21.19
C GLY A 7 -20.74 -3.29 19.87
N GLN A 8 -19.58 -2.64 19.80
CA GLN A 8 -19.07 -2.07 18.55
C GLN A 8 -18.50 -3.17 17.65
N SER A 9 -18.85 -3.13 16.36
CA SER A 9 -18.34 -4.04 15.34
C SER A 9 -17.87 -3.24 14.13
N VAL A 10 -16.66 -3.52 13.68
CA VAL A 10 -16.04 -2.88 12.51
C VAL A 10 -15.48 -3.94 11.58
N GLY A 11 -15.26 -3.59 10.31
CA GLY A 11 -14.65 -4.49 9.34
C GLY A 11 -13.19 -4.82 9.68
N THR A 12 -12.44 -3.82 10.13
CA THR A 12 -11.00 -3.95 10.40
C THR A 12 -10.54 -3.14 11.60
N ILE A 13 -9.46 -3.59 12.24
CA ILE A 13 -8.73 -2.83 13.26
C ILE A 13 -7.27 -2.73 12.84
N HIS A 14 -6.72 -1.51 12.80
CA HIS A 14 -5.34 -1.26 12.37
C HIS A 14 -4.48 -0.68 13.48
N THR A 15 -3.31 -1.27 13.71
CA THR A 15 -2.31 -0.76 14.65
C THR A 15 -1.10 -0.16 13.91
N GLY A 16 -0.24 0.58 14.61
CA GLY A 16 1.09 0.89 14.08
C GLY A 16 1.96 -0.37 13.95
N VAL A 17 2.99 -0.27 13.11
CA VAL A 17 3.91 -1.38 12.81
C VAL A 17 5.36 -0.90 12.86
N ARG A 18 6.25 -1.77 13.35
CA ARG A 18 7.70 -1.60 13.19
C ARG A 18 8.25 -2.55 12.16
N ILE A 19 9.26 -2.11 11.43
CA ILE A 19 10.05 -2.97 10.55
C ILE A 19 11.24 -3.45 11.35
N ILE A 20 11.41 -4.76 11.46
CA ILE A 20 12.56 -5.39 12.12
C ILE A 20 13.39 -6.17 11.11
N ASP A 21 14.68 -6.31 11.36
CA ASP A 21 15.56 -7.18 10.55
C ASP A 21 15.47 -8.65 11.00
N GLU A 22 16.33 -9.50 10.43
CA GLU A 22 16.42 -10.93 10.78
C GLU A 22 16.94 -11.20 12.19
N HIS A 23 17.50 -10.19 12.87
CA HIS A 23 18.04 -10.24 14.23
C HIS A 23 17.17 -9.50 15.26
N ASP A 24 15.89 -9.26 14.92
CA ASP A 24 14.92 -8.53 15.76
C ASP A 24 15.27 -7.06 16.04
N ARG A 25 16.23 -6.48 15.30
CA ARG A 25 16.58 -5.07 15.48
C ARG A 25 15.58 -4.20 14.73
N VAL A 26 15.03 -3.22 15.44
CA VAL A 26 14.11 -2.22 14.88
C VAL A 26 14.86 -1.35 13.88
N GLN A 27 14.37 -1.33 12.65
CA GLN A 27 14.88 -0.50 11.56
C GLN A 27 14.04 0.78 11.41
N GLU A 28 12.72 0.64 11.49
CA GLU A 28 11.76 1.73 11.29
C GLU A 28 10.53 1.52 12.18
N GLU A 29 9.92 2.61 12.64
CA GLU A 29 8.62 2.59 13.33
C GLU A 29 7.60 3.47 12.60
N HIS A 30 6.42 2.91 12.33
CA HIS A 30 5.33 3.56 11.64
C HIS A 30 4.08 3.53 12.52
N PRO A 31 3.86 4.55 13.38
CA PRO A 31 2.60 4.67 14.11
C PRO A 31 1.44 4.86 13.13
N ASN A 32 0.26 4.35 13.46
CA ASN A 32 -0.93 4.55 12.63
C ASN A 32 -1.47 5.98 12.84
N ARG A 33 -1.28 6.86 11.85
CA ARG A 33 -1.73 8.26 11.87
C ARG A 33 -2.99 8.49 11.03
N ALA A 34 -3.75 7.43 10.74
CA ALA A 34 -4.97 7.51 9.94
C ALA A 34 -6.27 7.48 10.75
N GLY A 35 -6.19 7.47 12.10
CA GLY A 35 -7.35 7.47 12.98
C GLY A 35 -8.26 8.69 12.77
N GLY A 36 -9.56 8.48 12.89
CA GLY A 36 -10.59 9.50 12.67
C GLY A 36 -10.79 9.94 11.21
N ALA A 37 -9.99 9.44 10.27
CA ALA A 37 -10.12 9.80 8.85
C ALA A 37 -11.36 9.16 8.20
N SER A 38 -11.87 9.77 7.13
CA SER A 38 -12.83 9.12 6.23
C SER A 38 -12.22 7.91 5.52
N ALA A 39 -13.02 7.07 4.85
CA ALA A 39 -12.50 5.96 4.05
C ALA A 39 -11.57 6.44 2.92
N ALA A 40 -11.93 7.53 2.24
CA ALA A 40 -11.10 8.14 1.20
C ALA A 40 -9.79 8.68 1.78
N ASP A 41 -9.83 9.38 2.91
CA ASP A 41 -8.63 9.93 3.56
C ASP A 41 -7.74 8.87 4.18
N PHE A 42 -8.30 7.74 4.59
CA PHE A 42 -7.53 6.56 5.00
C PHE A 42 -6.70 6.01 3.84
N ILE A 43 -7.31 5.85 2.66
CA ILE A 43 -6.62 5.39 1.44
C ILE A 43 -5.57 6.42 0.98
N ARG A 44 -5.91 7.72 0.95
CA ARG A 44 -4.94 8.81 0.69
C ARG A 44 -3.82 8.77 1.73
N GLY A 45 -4.16 8.52 3.00
CA GLY A 45 -3.22 8.36 4.10
C GLY A 45 -2.24 7.24 3.85
N TRP A 46 -2.69 6.09 3.35
CA TRP A 46 -1.82 4.99 2.94
C TRP A 46 -0.89 5.37 1.78
N TYR A 47 -1.39 6.02 0.71
CA TYR A 47 -0.55 6.50 -0.39
C TYR A 47 0.56 7.46 0.09
N ARG A 48 0.25 8.26 1.12
CA ARG A 48 1.13 9.30 1.66
C ARG A 48 1.97 8.84 2.86
N GLY A 49 1.89 7.55 3.23
CA GLY A 49 2.68 6.99 4.34
C GLY A 49 2.25 7.45 5.74
N ARG A 50 0.99 7.89 5.91
CA ARG A 50 0.40 8.16 7.24
C ARG A 50 0.05 6.88 8.01
N THR A 51 -0.14 5.79 7.29
CA THR A 51 -0.33 4.45 7.86
C THR A 51 0.35 3.43 6.96
N SER A 52 0.93 2.40 7.56
CA SER A 52 1.51 1.27 6.84
C SER A 52 0.61 0.07 7.09
N LEU A 53 0.12 -0.53 6.01
CA LEU A 53 -0.82 -1.65 6.08
C LEU A 53 -0.08 -2.93 5.69
N TYR A 54 -0.10 -3.88 6.63
CA TYR A 54 0.36 -5.24 6.47
C TYR A 54 -0.68 -6.18 7.09
N LEU A 55 -0.64 -7.45 6.70
CA LEU A 55 -1.44 -8.48 7.36
C LEU A 55 -1.19 -8.53 8.88
N CYS A 56 0.06 -8.36 9.33
CA CYS A 56 0.43 -8.52 10.74
C CYS A 56 -0.05 -7.40 11.68
N ASN A 57 -0.40 -6.22 11.15
CA ASN A 57 -0.88 -5.10 11.95
C ASN A 57 -2.38 -4.82 11.75
N THR A 58 -3.10 -5.76 11.13
CA THR A 58 -4.52 -5.66 10.83
C THR A 58 -5.28 -6.85 11.39
N LEU A 59 -6.32 -6.58 12.17
CA LEU A 59 -7.33 -7.58 12.52
C LEU A 59 -8.54 -7.41 11.60
N TYR A 60 -9.10 -8.52 11.16
CA TYR A 60 -10.26 -8.55 10.26
C TYR A 60 -11.45 -9.18 10.97
N ASN A 61 -12.63 -8.62 10.74
CA ASN A 61 -13.86 -9.32 11.08
C ASN A 61 -14.01 -10.56 10.19
N THR A 62 -13.89 -11.74 10.77
CA THR A 62 -13.87 -13.02 10.04
C THR A 62 -15.11 -13.24 9.18
N ALA A 63 -16.30 -12.88 9.66
CA ALA A 63 -17.53 -13.04 8.90
C ALA A 63 -17.52 -12.13 7.66
N ARG A 64 -17.17 -10.85 7.85
CA ARG A 64 -17.08 -9.87 6.76
C ARG A 64 -15.97 -10.20 5.76
N LEU A 65 -14.86 -10.78 6.24
CA LEU A 65 -13.76 -11.21 5.38
C LEU A 65 -14.20 -12.37 4.46
N LYS A 66 -14.95 -13.34 5.00
CA LYS A 66 -15.53 -14.43 4.22
C LYS A 66 -16.55 -13.91 3.19
N GLU A 67 -17.43 -13.00 3.60
CA GLU A 67 -18.40 -12.34 2.71
C GLU A 67 -17.71 -11.58 1.57
N ALA A 68 -16.56 -10.97 1.84
CA ALA A 68 -15.77 -10.25 0.84
C ALA A 68 -14.90 -11.14 -0.06
N GLY A 69 -14.94 -12.46 0.11
CA GLY A 69 -14.17 -13.42 -0.70
C GLY A 69 -12.76 -13.73 -0.20
N GLY A 70 -12.39 -13.27 1.00
CA GLY A 70 -11.11 -13.59 1.63
C GLY A 70 -9.90 -12.81 1.08
N PHE A 71 -8.71 -13.40 1.24
CA PHE A 71 -7.44 -12.79 0.82
C PHE A 71 -7.14 -13.15 -0.64
N VAL A 72 -7.58 -12.31 -1.57
CA VAL A 72 -7.38 -12.55 -3.00
C VAL A 72 -7.05 -11.27 -3.74
N SER A 73 -6.05 -11.34 -4.62
CA SER A 73 -5.77 -10.36 -5.67
C SER A 73 -5.26 -11.11 -6.91
N GLN A 74 -5.29 -10.48 -8.08
CA GLN A 74 -5.06 -11.16 -9.36
C GLN A 74 -3.67 -11.84 -9.44
N LYS A 75 -2.65 -11.26 -8.80
CA LYS A 75 -1.28 -11.75 -8.71
C LYS A 75 -0.84 -12.09 -7.29
N ASN A 76 -1.75 -12.06 -6.32
CA ASN A 76 -1.49 -12.29 -4.90
C ASN A 76 -0.44 -11.35 -4.30
N LEU A 77 -0.33 -10.11 -4.79
CA LEU A 77 0.62 -9.10 -4.29
C LEU A 77 -0.02 -8.06 -3.37
N PHE A 78 -1.34 -7.88 -3.49
CA PHE A 78 -2.17 -7.02 -2.64
C PHE A 78 -3.35 -7.80 -2.05
N ASN A 79 -3.16 -9.10 -1.80
CA ASN A 79 -4.16 -9.99 -1.23
C ASN A 79 -4.61 -9.58 0.17
N ASP A 80 -3.81 -8.81 0.91
CA ASP A 80 -4.16 -8.19 2.19
C ASP A 80 -4.82 -6.82 2.02
N LEU A 81 -4.36 -5.98 1.08
CA LEU A 81 -4.94 -4.66 0.85
C LEU A 81 -6.34 -4.69 0.24
N VAL A 82 -6.62 -5.63 -0.68
CA VAL A 82 -7.96 -5.79 -1.27
C VAL A 82 -9.04 -5.96 -0.20
N PRO A 83 -8.96 -6.96 0.69
CA PRO A 83 -9.92 -7.09 1.78
C PRO A 83 -9.82 -5.96 2.80
N THR A 84 -8.63 -5.40 3.07
CA THR A 84 -8.50 -4.25 3.97
C THR A 84 -9.32 -3.05 3.50
N PHE A 85 -9.13 -2.61 2.25
CA PHE A 85 -9.88 -1.47 1.73
C PHE A 85 -11.37 -1.77 1.62
N THR A 86 -11.72 -3.00 1.20
CA THR A 86 -13.12 -3.43 1.12
C THR A 86 -13.80 -3.35 2.47
N LEU A 87 -13.21 -3.95 3.50
CA LEU A 87 -13.82 -4.04 4.83
C LEU A 87 -13.80 -2.69 5.56
N ALA A 88 -12.68 -1.96 5.50
CA ALA A 88 -12.57 -0.64 6.11
C ALA A 88 -13.59 0.35 5.53
N THR A 89 -13.88 0.24 4.23
CA THR A 89 -14.83 1.13 3.55
C THR A 89 -16.28 0.70 3.80
N LYS A 90 -16.60 -0.59 3.65
CA LYS A 90 -17.99 -1.09 3.75
C LYS A 90 -18.51 -1.23 5.18
N TYR A 91 -17.64 -1.57 6.12
CA TYR A 91 -18.03 -1.90 7.50
C TYR A 91 -17.30 -1.04 8.54
N GLY A 92 -16.63 0.03 8.10
CA GLY A 92 -15.83 0.88 8.96
C GLY A 92 -14.56 0.21 9.47
N ARG A 93 -13.79 0.98 10.24
CA ARG A 93 -12.55 0.55 10.88
C ARG A 93 -12.37 1.18 12.25
N ALA A 94 -11.51 0.58 13.07
CA ALA A 94 -10.92 1.21 14.24
C ALA A 94 -9.40 1.33 14.10
N ASP A 95 -8.82 2.38 14.66
CA ASP A 95 -7.39 2.69 14.53
C ASP A 95 -6.75 2.85 15.89
N VAL A 96 -5.65 2.13 16.09
CA VAL A 96 -4.78 2.23 17.27
C VAL A 96 -3.47 2.85 16.81
N ARG A 97 -3.16 4.06 17.31
CA ARG A 97 -1.95 4.80 16.90
C ARG A 97 -0.65 4.06 17.22
N ASP A 98 -0.62 3.38 18.36
CA ASP A 98 0.57 2.71 18.87
C ASP A 98 1.10 1.61 17.95
N VAL A 99 2.41 1.42 17.96
CA VAL A 99 3.06 0.28 17.31
C VAL A 99 2.82 -0.99 18.14
N LYS A 100 1.98 -1.89 17.63
CA LYS A 100 1.66 -3.18 18.29
C LYS A 100 2.11 -4.40 17.49
N ALA A 101 2.54 -4.21 16.25
CA ALA A 101 2.97 -5.29 15.35
C ALA A 101 4.39 -5.10 14.84
N SER A 102 5.03 -6.19 14.42
CA SER A 102 6.36 -6.16 13.80
C SER A 102 6.31 -6.89 12.46
N PHE A 103 6.75 -6.21 11.39
CA PHE A 103 6.98 -6.83 10.09
C PHE A 103 8.47 -7.15 9.95
N ARG A 104 8.81 -8.43 9.80
CA ARG A 104 10.19 -8.84 9.59
C ARG A 104 10.59 -8.68 8.14
N ARG A 105 11.66 -7.94 7.89
CA ARG A 105 12.30 -7.84 6.59
C ARG A 105 13.53 -8.74 6.56
N HIS A 106 13.52 -9.72 5.66
CA HIS A 106 14.62 -10.64 5.45
C HIS A 106 14.95 -10.77 3.95
N SER A 107 16.09 -11.39 3.64
CA SER A 107 16.57 -11.60 2.26
C SER A 107 15.60 -12.39 1.37
N GLY A 108 14.77 -13.23 1.98
CA GLY A 108 13.73 -14.02 1.32
C GLY A 108 12.41 -13.28 1.07
N ASN A 109 12.31 -11.99 1.37
CA ASN A 109 11.11 -11.20 1.06
C ASN A 109 10.82 -11.22 -0.44
N ARG A 110 9.75 -11.92 -0.83
CA ARG A 110 9.37 -12.12 -2.24
C ARG A 110 9.13 -10.83 -3.02
N GLY A 111 8.76 -9.73 -2.36
CA GLY A 111 8.30 -8.53 -3.06
C GLY A 111 9.29 -7.96 -4.10
N SER A 112 10.59 -8.07 -3.86
CA SER A 112 11.63 -7.61 -4.80
C SER A 112 11.97 -8.61 -5.91
N SER A 113 11.59 -9.88 -5.79
CA SER A 113 11.83 -10.91 -6.82
C SER A 113 10.68 -11.03 -7.83
N ILE A 114 9.54 -10.40 -7.58
CA ILE A 114 8.38 -10.41 -8.47
C ILE A 114 8.57 -9.41 -9.63
N PRO A 115 8.25 -9.79 -10.89
CA PRO A 115 8.31 -8.87 -12.03
C PRO A 115 7.47 -7.61 -11.84
N VAL A 116 7.99 -6.45 -12.26
CA VAL A 116 7.27 -5.16 -12.22
C VAL A 116 5.90 -5.23 -12.92
N ARG A 117 5.80 -6.05 -13.97
CA ARG A 117 4.53 -6.29 -14.68
C ARG A 117 3.44 -6.83 -13.76
N ASP A 118 3.74 -7.81 -12.91
CA ASP A 118 2.74 -8.40 -12.02
C ASP A 118 2.32 -7.41 -10.92
N TRP A 119 3.28 -6.65 -10.39
CA TRP A 119 2.97 -5.52 -9.50
C TRP A 119 2.08 -4.47 -10.16
N THR A 120 2.30 -4.20 -11.45
CA THR A 120 1.49 -3.24 -12.22
C THR A 120 0.06 -3.73 -12.37
N VAL A 121 -0.14 -5.02 -12.68
CA VAL A 121 -1.47 -5.64 -12.80
C VAL A 121 -2.25 -5.50 -11.49
N ASP A 122 -1.67 -5.92 -10.36
CA ASP A 122 -2.35 -5.82 -9.07
C ASP A 122 -2.57 -4.38 -8.61
N SER A 123 -1.66 -3.46 -8.96
CA SER A 123 -1.85 -2.03 -8.68
C SER A 123 -3.04 -1.45 -9.42
N LEU A 124 -3.24 -1.81 -10.68
CA LEU A 124 -4.39 -1.36 -11.47
C LEU A 124 -5.69 -1.97 -10.93
N GLN A 125 -5.70 -3.26 -10.59
CA GLN A 125 -6.83 -3.91 -9.94
C GLN A 125 -7.22 -3.19 -8.64
N LEU A 126 -6.24 -2.84 -7.81
CA LEU A 126 -6.50 -2.13 -6.56
C LEU A 126 -7.04 -0.70 -6.79
N LEU A 127 -6.62 -0.02 -7.86
CA LEU A 127 -7.19 1.28 -8.24
C LEU A 127 -8.63 1.18 -8.71
N ASP A 128 -8.96 0.15 -9.49
CA ASP A 128 -10.33 -0.11 -9.94
C ASP A 128 -11.23 -0.42 -8.74
N LEU A 129 -10.77 -1.28 -7.82
CA LEU A 129 -11.46 -1.56 -6.56
C LEU A 129 -11.74 -0.29 -5.74
N VAL A 130 -10.75 0.59 -5.58
CA VAL A 130 -10.93 1.84 -4.82
C VAL A 130 -12.00 2.72 -5.47
N CYS A 131 -12.05 2.79 -6.80
CA CYS A 131 -13.08 3.52 -7.53
C CYS A 131 -14.48 2.90 -7.37
N ASP A 132 -14.57 1.56 -7.37
CA ASP A 132 -15.84 0.85 -7.15
C ASP A 132 -16.36 1.05 -5.72
N LEU A 133 -15.46 1.09 -4.73
CA LEU A 133 -15.80 1.31 -3.33
C LEU A 133 -16.22 2.76 -3.04
N LEU A 134 -15.63 3.73 -3.74
CA LEU A 134 -15.79 5.16 -3.49
C LEU A 134 -16.00 5.94 -4.79
N PRO A 135 -17.11 5.72 -5.51
CA PRO A 135 -17.32 6.29 -6.84
C PRO A 135 -17.31 7.82 -6.85
N GLY A 136 -17.82 8.47 -5.79
CA GLY A 136 -17.81 9.93 -5.66
C GLY A 136 -16.42 10.56 -5.48
N GLU A 137 -15.44 9.78 -5.01
CA GLU A 137 -14.06 10.23 -4.76
C GLU A 137 -13.07 9.67 -5.80
N CYS A 138 -13.56 8.86 -6.76
CA CYS A 138 -12.72 8.07 -7.67
C CYS A 138 -11.76 8.94 -8.50
N ALA A 139 -12.20 10.10 -8.99
CA ALA A 139 -11.36 10.96 -9.83
C ALA A 139 -10.05 11.36 -9.10
N GLU A 140 -10.17 11.83 -7.87
CA GLU A 140 -9.01 12.24 -7.06
C GLU A 140 -8.20 11.03 -6.57
N LEU A 141 -8.87 10.01 -6.02
CA LEU A 141 -8.20 8.81 -5.51
C LEU A 141 -7.43 8.09 -6.60
N ARG A 142 -7.99 7.98 -7.81
CA ARG A 142 -7.33 7.35 -8.96
C ARG A 142 -6.13 8.18 -9.42
N ALA A 143 -6.26 9.51 -9.49
CA ALA A 143 -5.14 10.38 -9.89
C ALA A 143 -3.98 10.31 -8.88
N GLU A 144 -4.27 10.36 -7.58
CA GLU A 144 -3.25 10.19 -6.53
C GLU A 144 -2.63 8.80 -6.54
N GLY A 145 -3.47 7.77 -6.62
CA GLY A 145 -3.05 6.38 -6.65
C GLY A 145 -2.18 6.06 -7.87
N GLN A 146 -2.52 6.55 -9.06
CA GLN A 146 -1.70 6.43 -10.26
C GLN A 146 -0.30 7.01 -10.04
N ARG A 147 -0.19 8.21 -9.47
CA ARG A 147 1.11 8.83 -9.16
C ARG A 147 1.90 7.99 -8.14
N TYR A 148 1.23 7.49 -7.11
CA TYR A 148 1.83 6.63 -6.09
C TYR A 148 2.37 5.34 -6.69
N PHE A 149 1.54 4.58 -7.40
CA PHE A 149 1.93 3.29 -7.99
C PHE A 149 2.97 3.46 -9.10
N CYS A 150 2.90 4.51 -9.92
CA CYS A 150 3.92 4.80 -10.92
C CYS A 150 5.31 4.98 -10.27
N LYS A 151 5.41 5.80 -9.21
CA LYS A 151 6.65 5.97 -8.44
C LYS A 151 7.10 4.67 -7.77
N LYS A 152 6.17 3.86 -7.27
CA LYS A 152 6.46 2.56 -6.65
C LYS A 152 7.01 1.57 -7.67
N MET A 153 6.45 1.51 -8.88
CA MET A 153 6.95 0.66 -9.96
C MET A 153 8.33 1.12 -10.45
N TYR A 154 8.57 2.43 -10.51
CA TYR A 154 9.88 2.99 -10.81
C TYR A 154 10.94 2.59 -9.79
N TRP A 155 10.56 2.51 -8.52
CA TRP A 155 11.44 2.02 -7.45
C TRP A 155 11.76 0.53 -7.62
N TYR A 156 10.77 -0.30 -7.98
CA TYR A 156 11.01 -1.72 -8.31
C TYR A 156 11.90 -1.87 -9.55
N ALA A 157 11.57 -1.19 -10.65
CA ALA A 157 12.34 -1.20 -11.89
C ALA A 157 13.81 -0.82 -11.66
N SER A 158 14.07 0.16 -10.78
CA SER A 158 15.44 0.60 -10.47
C SER A 158 16.34 -0.47 -9.85
N ARG A 159 15.77 -1.54 -9.30
CA ARG A 159 16.51 -2.68 -8.75
C ARG A 159 16.85 -3.75 -9.78
N SER A 160 16.25 -3.70 -10.97
CA SER A 160 16.56 -4.66 -12.03
C SER A 160 18.02 -4.49 -12.46
N PRO A 161 18.83 -5.56 -12.50
CA PRO A 161 20.23 -5.48 -12.91
C PRO A 161 20.38 -5.16 -14.41
N SER A 162 19.40 -5.53 -15.24
CA SER A 162 19.43 -5.28 -16.68
C SER A 162 18.97 -3.86 -17.02
N ALA A 163 19.86 -3.06 -17.63
CA ALA A 163 19.56 -1.70 -18.07
C ALA A 163 18.42 -1.65 -19.09
N ARG A 164 18.38 -2.61 -20.02
CA ARG A 164 17.30 -2.73 -21.02
C ARG A 164 15.96 -3.03 -20.35
N GLN A 165 15.93 -4.02 -19.45
CA GLN A 165 14.71 -4.38 -18.73
C GLN A 165 14.22 -3.21 -17.88
N ARG A 166 15.14 -2.55 -17.18
CA ARG A 166 14.87 -1.35 -16.39
C ARG A 166 14.21 -0.25 -17.22
N LEU A 167 14.76 0.09 -18.39
CA LEU A 167 14.17 1.09 -19.29
C LEU A 167 12.76 0.69 -19.74
N MET A 168 12.58 -0.57 -20.14
CA MET A 168 11.27 -1.08 -20.53
C MET A 168 10.24 -1.00 -19.39
N ASP A 169 10.64 -1.34 -18.17
CA ASP A 169 9.75 -1.28 -16.99
C ASP A 169 9.37 0.16 -16.64
N TYR A 170 10.28 1.13 -16.79
CA TYR A 170 9.95 2.55 -16.69
C TYR A 170 8.89 2.97 -17.71
N LEU A 171 9.09 2.65 -18.99
CA LEU A 171 8.15 3.03 -20.05
C LEU A 171 6.79 2.35 -19.91
N ARG A 172 6.78 1.06 -19.57
CA ARG A 172 5.54 0.30 -19.32
C ARG A 172 4.76 0.86 -18.15
N SER A 173 5.43 1.14 -17.03
CA SER A 173 4.78 1.73 -15.86
C SER A 173 4.26 3.14 -16.15
N TYR A 174 5.03 3.95 -16.88
CA TYR A 174 4.61 5.28 -17.31
C TYR A 174 3.29 5.25 -18.07
N ARG A 175 3.19 4.37 -19.07
CA ARG A 175 1.98 4.17 -19.87
C ARG A 175 0.84 3.57 -19.04
N ALA A 176 1.10 2.57 -18.21
CA ALA A 176 0.09 1.87 -17.42
C ALA A 176 -0.63 2.80 -16.43
N PHE A 177 0.10 3.74 -15.81
CA PHE A 177 -0.48 4.71 -14.87
C PHE A 177 -0.78 6.06 -15.54
N ASN A 178 -1.29 6.01 -16.77
CA ASN A 178 -1.77 7.16 -17.54
C ASN A 178 -0.82 8.36 -17.55
N TYR A 179 0.48 8.09 -17.74
CA TYR A 179 1.52 9.12 -17.83
C TYR A 179 1.63 10.03 -16.59
N SER A 180 1.18 9.55 -15.43
CA SER A 180 1.06 10.34 -14.20
C SER A 180 2.37 10.92 -13.65
N VAL A 181 3.51 10.27 -13.92
CA VAL A 181 4.84 10.73 -13.49
C VAL A 181 5.85 10.41 -14.58
N SER A 182 6.48 11.43 -15.17
CA SER A 182 7.52 11.23 -16.18
C SER A 182 8.77 10.52 -15.59
N PRO A 183 9.38 9.54 -16.30
CA PRO A 183 10.65 8.94 -15.89
C PRO A 183 11.76 9.98 -15.70
N LEU A 184 11.85 10.99 -16.57
CA LEU A 184 12.86 12.05 -16.47
C LEU A 184 12.68 12.87 -15.20
N HIS A 185 11.44 13.25 -14.90
CA HIS A 185 11.11 13.96 -13.66
C HIS A 185 11.46 13.12 -12.42
N TYR A 186 11.19 11.82 -12.46
CA TYR A 186 11.56 10.90 -11.38
C TYR A 186 13.08 10.84 -11.15
N PHE A 187 13.88 10.72 -12.21
CA PHE A 187 15.34 10.71 -12.11
C PHE A 187 15.89 12.04 -11.59
N TYR A 188 15.35 13.16 -12.07
CA TYR A 188 15.74 14.49 -11.62
C TYR A 188 15.46 14.67 -10.12
N ALA A 189 14.25 14.34 -9.67
CA ALA A 189 13.87 14.40 -8.26
C ALA A 189 14.76 13.49 -7.38
N LYS A 190 15.07 12.27 -7.85
CA LYS A 190 15.97 11.35 -7.15
C LYS A 190 17.39 11.90 -7.03
N LYS A 191 17.92 12.51 -8.10
CA LYS A 191 19.25 13.14 -8.11
C LYS A 191 19.32 14.32 -7.14
N ILE A 192 18.27 15.14 -7.08
CA ILE A 192 18.18 16.25 -6.12
C ILE A 192 18.15 15.74 -4.69
N ARG A 193 17.28 14.79 -4.35
CA ARG A 193 17.20 14.25 -2.98
C ARG A 193 18.54 13.71 -2.49
N ARG A 194 19.25 12.96 -3.35
CA ARG A 194 20.60 12.47 -3.06
C ARG A 194 21.60 13.60 -2.80
N ARG A 195 21.49 14.73 -3.51
CA ARG A 195 22.33 15.92 -3.28
C ARG A 195 21.97 16.66 -1.99
N LEU A 196 20.71 16.58 -1.56
CA LEU A 196 20.21 17.23 -0.35
C LEU A 196 20.32 16.34 0.91
N GLY A 197 20.81 15.11 0.80
CA GLY A 197 20.89 14.17 1.92
C GLY A 197 19.53 13.67 2.43
N LEU A 198 18.49 13.70 1.57
CA LEU A 198 17.11 13.30 1.86
C LEU A 198 16.75 11.94 1.25
#